data_AF-A0A2T1CH62-F1
#
_entry.id   AF-A0A2T1CH62-F1
#
_cell.length_a   1.000
_cell.length_b   1.000
_cell.length_c   1.000
_cell.angle_alpha   90.00
_cell.angle_beta   90.00
_cell.angle_gamma   90.00
#
_symmetry.space_group_name_H-M   'P 1'
#
loop_
_entity.id
_entity.type
_entity.pdbx_description
1 polymer ?
#
loop_
_entity_poly.entity_id
_entity_poly.type
_entity_poly.pdbx_seq_one_letter_code
_entity_poly.pdbx_strand_id
1 'polypeptide(L)'
;MSQQDILNLAKEGDARAIAFLIGQALQSFGVTAKASLENDSLHLLLEAAQLPAEEACLRVAIKGLQRLQPNNIYSVTIYGRRHGQQLPAWTQTVELKKRLTFAPVSQPVAVSAGVATSAPTSPVSTALPKVEKTQNFTTAPTQTPEKSPPKPPKISTPKPTNQRQKKRSPQPALTRPNTKKSWLSVGALSLIIVPISGFVLGSQLYKPSNTATINPLTSKPAVQKGRAPAPAAKPQPAPKSPSQAAKQPANVPATVSIKAVGDIIPGTNFPYNKLPENKERLFESVKPQLKGADILFGNFESTMTDYPYSSKGRGGGMLFAFRTPPSYAKLLKDAGFNILNIANNHSYDFNEQGFKDTIKNIDSNGMKSVGKRDQIVYKNVKGVNFAFIGFSNYGEVHNSLLELKAGAEIVKKAKQKADIVVISVHAGAEGTGALNVRNKNEFFYGENRGNMVLFSRTMIDAGADLILGHGPHVTRALELYKGKLIAYSLGNFMGYRTLSTAAELGQSLILDVKMTPQGDFVSGKIIPIELDSRGIPSVDNDFRSVGLIRRLTKSDFPNTGLMIDDKGQILKKSK
;
A
#
# COMPACT_ATOMS: atom_id res chain seq x y z
N MET A 1 -10.17 33.57 -9.95
CA MET A 1 -9.79 32.61 -8.89
C MET A 1 -8.62 31.78 -9.35
N SER A 2 -7.67 31.51 -8.46
CA SER A 2 -6.69 30.44 -8.62
C SER A 2 -7.35 29.07 -8.43
N GLN A 3 -6.63 27.99 -8.79
CA GLN A 3 -7.06 26.63 -8.50
C GLN A 3 -7.14 26.35 -6.97
N GLN A 4 -6.34 27.06 -6.16
CA GLN A 4 -6.36 26.95 -4.71
C GLN A 4 -7.61 27.60 -4.10
N ASP A 5 -8.09 28.73 -4.64
CA ASP A 5 -9.30 29.40 -4.16
C ASP A 5 -10.52 28.49 -4.37
N ILE A 6 -10.61 27.86 -5.54
CA ILE A 6 -11.67 26.90 -5.88
C ILE A 6 -11.62 25.69 -4.95
N LEU A 7 -10.42 25.17 -4.63
CA LEU A 7 -10.27 24.08 -3.68
C LEU A 7 -10.68 24.47 -2.26
N ASN A 8 -10.43 25.71 -1.83
CA ASN A 8 -10.85 26.20 -0.51
C ASN A 8 -12.37 26.36 -0.44
N LEU A 9 -12.98 27.05 -1.41
CA LEU A 9 -14.45 27.21 -1.50
C LEU A 9 -15.17 25.85 -1.55
N ALA A 10 -14.61 24.88 -2.28
CA ALA A 10 -15.17 23.54 -2.35
C ALA A 10 -15.04 22.77 -1.02
N LYS A 11 -14.00 23.00 -0.22
CA LYS A 11 -13.89 22.49 1.17
C LYS A 11 -14.85 23.18 2.13
N GLU A 12 -15.14 24.46 1.91
CA GLU A 12 -16.10 25.23 2.71
C GLU A 12 -17.56 24.85 2.41
N GLY A 13 -17.82 24.26 1.25
CA GLY A 13 -19.12 23.69 0.87
C GLY A 13 -19.80 24.35 -0.33
N ASP A 14 -19.15 25.28 -1.04
CA ASP A 14 -19.75 25.92 -2.23
C ASP A 14 -20.01 24.86 -3.32
N ALA A 15 -21.30 24.61 -3.59
CA ALA A 15 -21.74 23.59 -4.52
C ALA A 15 -21.25 23.80 -5.97
N ARG A 16 -20.98 25.05 -6.39
CA ARG A 16 -20.45 25.36 -7.73
C ARG A 16 -18.97 25.07 -7.82
N ALA A 17 -18.21 25.37 -6.76
CA ALA A 17 -16.79 24.99 -6.66
C ALA A 17 -16.62 23.46 -6.60
N ILE A 18 -17.49 22.77 -5.85
CA ILE A 18 -17.58 21.30 -5.84
C ILE A 18 -17.90 20.77 -7.24
N ALA A 19 -18.95 21.28 -7.89
CA ALA A 19 -19.34 20.87 -9.24
C ALA A 19 -18.24 21.11 -10.27
N PHE A 20 -17.52 22.24 -10.19
CA PHE A 20 -16.38 22.52 -11.05
C PHE A 20 -15.28 21.46 -10.90
N LEU A 21 -14.89 21.09 -9.68
CA LEU A 21 -13.85 20.09 -9.43
C LEU A 21 -14.26 18.68 -9.87
N ILE A 22 -15.52 18.27 -9.62
CA ILE A 22 -16.02 16.97 -10.10
C ILE A 22 -16.18 16.94 -11.62
N GLY A 23 -16.64 18.05 -12.22
CA GLY A 23 -16.72 18.21 -13.67
C GLY A 23 -15.34 18.15 -14.33
N GLN A 24 -14.34 18.82 -13.76
CA GLN A 24 -12.94 18.74 -14.22
C GLN A 24 -12.39 17.31 -14.11
N ALA A 25 -12.70 16.58 -13.04
CA ALA A 25 -12.29 15.18 -12.86
C ALA A 25 -13.00 14.20 -13.81
N LEU A 26 -14.18 14.56 -14.33
CA LEU A 26 -14.96 13.76 -15.29
C LEU A 26 -14.89 14.25 -16.74
N GLN A 27 -14.20 15.36 -17.00
CA GLN A 27 -14.16 16.03 -18.31
C GLN A 27 -13.67 15.12 -19.45
N SER A 28 -12.77 14.17 -19.16
CA SER A 28 -12.28 13.18 -20.13
C SER A 28 -13.35 12.20 -20.62
N PHE A 29 -14.50 12.13 -19.95
CA PHE A 29 -15.65 11.32 -20.33
C PHE A 29 -16.76 12.13 -21.01
N GLY A 30 -16.54 13.42 -21.32
CA GLY A 30 -17.55 14.30 -21.90
C GLY A 30 -18.69 14.66 -20.94
N VAL A 31 -18.49 14.44 -19.64
CA VAL A 31 -19.44 14.76 -18.57
C VAL A 31 -19.20 16.17 -18.05
N THR A 32 -20.27 16.94 -17.95
CA THR A 32 -20.34 18.20 -17.20
C THR A 32 -21.02 17.97 -15.85
N ALA A 33 -20.73 18.81 -14.86
CA ALA A 33 -21.30 18.70 -13.53
C ALA A 33 -21.92 20.04 -13.08
N LYS A 34 -23.05 19.96 -12.38
CA LYS A 34 -23.77 21.05 -11.74
C LYS A 34 -24.16 20.60 -10.34
N ALA A 35 -24.21 21.49 -9.35
CA ALA A 35 -24.76 21.12 -8.05
C ALA A 35 -25.47 22.27 -7.33
N SER A 36 -26.48 21.90 -6.55
CA SER A 36 -27.12 22.69 -5.50
C SER A 36 -26.82 22.08 -4.12
N LEU A 37 -27.03 22.87 -3.06
CA LEU A 37 -27.00 22.41 -1.68
C LEU A 37 -28.40 22.58 -1.10
N GLU A 38 -28.98 21.52 -0.57
CA GLU A 38 -30.32 21.51 0.02
C GLU A 38 -30.22 20.96 1.45
N ASN A 39 -30.38 21.85 2.43
CA ASN A 39 -29.96 21.62 3.83
C ASN A 39 -28.49 21.16 3.86
N ASP A 40 -28.19 20.05 4.53
CA ASP A 40 -26.84 19.47 4.62
C ASP A 40 -26.56 18.40 3.54
N SER A 41 -27.33 18.38 2.45
CA SER A 41 -27.23 17.41 1.35
C SER A 41 -26.85 18.09 0.04
N LEU A 42 -25.81 17.58 -0.62
CA LEU A 42 -25.40 18.06 -1.96
C LEU A 42 -26.20 17.34 -3.05
N HIS A 43 -26.79 18.09 -3.98
CA HIS A 43 -27.51 17.54 -5.13
C HIS A 43 -26.65 17.75 -6.37
N LEU A 44 -26.01 16.68 -6.85
CA LEU A 44 -24.97 16.70 -7.88
C LEU A 44 -25.48 16.08 -9.19
N LEU A 45 -25.76 16.93 -10.18
CA LEU A 45 -26.20 16.53 -11.52
C LEU A 45 -25.00 16.38 -12.45
N LEU A 46 -24.85 15.20 -13.05
CA LEU A 46 -23.83 14.86 -14.04
C LEU A 46 -24.49 14.68 -15.41
N GLU A 47 -24.15 15.53 -16.38
CA GLU A 47 -24.76 15.57 -17.71
C GLU A 47 -23.76 15.29 -18.83
N ALA A 48 -24.10 14.39 -19.75
CA ALA A 48 -23.30 14.09 -20.94
C ALA A 48 -24.17 13.80 -22.17
N ALA A 49 -23.61 13.92 -23.38
CA ALA A 49 -24.27 13.48 -24.61
C ALA A 49 -24.48 11.95 -24.61
N GLN A 50 -23.44 11.22 -24.21
CA GLN A 50 -23.50 9.80 -23.87
C GLN A 50 -23.03 9.64 -22.43
N LEU A 51 -23.93 9.24 -21.52
CA LEU A 51 -23.56 8.91 -20.14
C LEU A 51 -22.56 7.74 -20.11
N PRO A 52 -21.45 7.85 -19.37
CA PRO A 52 -20.64 6.70 -18.99
C PRO A 52 -21.42 5.74 -18.08
N ALA A 53 -20.83 4.58 -17.79
CA ALA A 53 -21.38 3.65 -16.80
C ALA A 53 -21.58 4.34 -15.44
N GLU A 54 -22.71 4.05 -14.79
CA GLU A 54 -23.11 4.64 -13.51
C GLU A 54 -22.01 4.48 -12.45
N GLU A 55 -21.49 3.25 -12.26
CA GLU A 55 -20.39 2.97 -11.34
C GLU A 55 -19.15 3.84 -11.58
N ALA A 56 -18.82 4.19 -12.82
CA ALA A 56 -17.66 5.03 -13.12
C ALA A 56 -17.89 6.48 -12.68
N CYS A 57 -19.10 7.01 -12.93
CA CYS A 57 -19.52 8.34 -12.51
C CYS A 57 -19.55 8.44 -10.98
N LEU A 58 -20.23 7.48 -10.32
CA LEU A 58 -20.31 7.39 -8.86
C LEU A 58 -18.93 7.24 -8.22
N ARG A 59 -18.08 6.35 -8.75
CA ARG A 59 -16.71 6.11 -8.23
C ARG A 59 -15.85 7.38 -8.22
N VAL A 60 -15.96 8.25 -9.23
CA VAL A 60 -15.21 9.52 -9.27
C VAL A 60 -15.87 10.56 -8.36
N ALA A 61 -17.19 10.75 -8.45
CA ALA A 61 -17.91 11.75 -7.66
C ALA A 61 -17.81 11.50 -6.14
N ILE A 62 -18.08 10.26 -5.70
CA ILE A 62 -18.03 9.87 -4.28
C ILE A 62 -16.60 9.97 -3.75
N LYS A 63 -15.59 9.44 -4.46
CA LYS A 63 -14.18 9.54 -4.02
C LYS A 63 -13.68 10.98 -4.04
N GLY A 64 -14.15 11.83 -4.96
CA GLY A 64 -13.87 13.25 -4.99
C GLY A 64 -14.39 13.95 -3.73
N LEU A 65 -15.66 13.76 -3.40
CA LEU A 65 -16.30 14.32 -2.20
C LEU A 65 -15.69 13.79 -0.89
N GLN A 66 -15.37 12.49 -0.83
CA GLN A 66 -14.69 11.88 0.32
C GLN A 66 -13.26 12.40 0.54
N ARG A 67 -12.55 12.78 -0.53
CA ARG A 67 -11.22 13.41 -0.44
C ARG A 67 -11.27 14.90 -0.13
N LEU A 68 -12.30 15.58 -0.61
CA LEU A 68 -12.54 17.00 -0.39
C LEU A 68 -13.06 17.28 1.04
N GLN A 69 -13.81 16.33 1.60
CA GLN A 69 -14.42 16.39 2.95
C GLN A 69 -15.25 17.66 3.24
N PRO A 70 -16.06 18.17 2.29
CA PRO A 70 -16.70 19.49 2.37
C PRO A 70 -17.45 19.73 3.70
N ASN A 71 -17.21 20.89 4.31
CA ASN A 71 -17.85 21.32 5.55
C ASN A 71 -19.36 21.37 5.38
N ASN A 72 -20.10 21.03 6.44
CA ASN A 72 -21.55 21.07 6.52
C ASN A 72 -22.31 20.24 5.45
N ILE A 73 -21.64 19.36 4.70
CA ILE A 73 -22.28 18.39 3.80
C ILE A 73 -22.13 16.98 4.39
N TYR A 74 -23.28 16.36 4.70
CA TYR A 74 -23.38 15.04 5.34
C TYR A 74 -23.81 13.95 4.36
N SER A 75 -24.54 14.30 3.29
CA SER A 75 -24.95 13.39 2.23
C SER A 75 -24.77 14.01 0.83
N VAL A 76 -24.78 13.16 -0.19
CA VAL A 76 -24.89 13.58 -1.60
C VAL A 76 -25.93 12.72 -2.31
N THR A 77 -26.78 13.34 -3.13
CA THR A 77 -27.58 12.66 -4.15
C THR A 77 -27.01 12.99 -5.52
N ILE A 78 -26.60 11.95 -6.25
CA ILE A 78 -25.92 12.06 -7.54
C ILE A 78 -26.90 11.60 -8.63
N TYR A 79 -27.10 12.44 -9.65
CA TYR A 79 -28.01 12.22 -10.76
C TYR A 79 -27.23 12.10 -12.07
N GLY A 80 -27.45 11.04 -12.85
CA GLY A 80 -26.90 10.94 -14.20
C GLY A 80 -27.96 11.30 -15.24
N ARG A 81 -27.71 12.27 -16.12
CA ARG A 81 -28.64 12.68 -17.18
C ARG A 81 -27.99 12.72 -18.57
N ARG A 82 -28.75 12.35 -19.61
CA ARG A 82 -28.35 12.54 -21.01
C ARG A 82 -28.78 13.92 -21.49
N HIS A 83 -27.98 14.57 -22.33
CA HIS A 83 -28.33 15.87 -22.92
C HIS A 83 -29.71 15.82 -23.61
N GLY A 84 -30.51 16.87 -23.41
CA GLY A 84 -31.88 16.97 -23.95
C GLY A 84 -32.96 16.20 -23.18
N GLN A 85 -32.61 15.36 -22.19
CA GLN A 85 -33.60 14.70 -21.33
C GLN A 85 -34.00 15.59 -20.15
N GLN A 86 -35.28 15.56 -19.77
CA GLN A 86 -35.78 16.22 -18.57
C GLN A 86 -35.37 15.43 -17.31
N LEU A 87 -35.69 14.13 -17.29
CA LEU A 87 -35.45 13.24 -16.15
C LEU A 87 -34.02 12.64 -16.17
N PRO A 88 -33.46 12.31 -14.99
CA PRO A 88 -32.23 11.53 -14.91
C PRO A 88 -32.45 10.08 -15.37
N ALA A 89 -31.40 9.45 -15.89
CA ALA A 89 -31.39 8.03 -16.25
C ALA A 89 -31.09 7.11 -15.05
N TRP A 90 -30.41 7.63 -14.02
CA TRP A 90 -30.16 6.96 -12.75
C TRP A 90 -29.94 7.99 -11.64
N THR A 91 -30.13 7.60 -10.38
CA THR A 91 -29.97 8.48 -9.20
C THR A 91 -29.56 7.67 -7.98
N GLN A 92 -28.51 8.10 -7.28
CA GLN A 92 -27.96 7.42 -6.11
C GLN A 92 -27.68 8.40 -4.97
N THR A 93 -28.19 8.13 -3.78
CA THR A 93 -27.86 8.88 -2.55
C THR A 93 -26.81 8.13 -1.72
N VAL A 94 -25.88 8.88 -1.11
CA VAL A 94 -24.77 8.36 -0.31
C VAL A 94 -24.53 9.24 0.91
N GLU A 95 -24.41 8.65 2.10
CA GLU A 95 -23.94 9.36 3.29
C GLU A 95 -22.42 9.56 3.22
N LEU A 96 -21.96 10.81 3.33
CA LEU A 96 -20.55 11.20 3.32
C LEU A 96 -19.97 11.29 4.73
N LYS A 97 -20.80 11.71 5.71
CA LYS A 97 -20.44 11.87 7.12
C LYS A 97 -21.63 11.47 7.98
N LYS A 98 -21.41 10.63 9.00
CA LYS A 98 -22.47 10.30 9.97
C LYS A 98 -22.91 11.55 10.73
N ARG A 99 -24.22 11.81 10.77
CA ARG A 99 -24.79 12.80 11.69
C ARG A 99 -24.60 12.32 13.13
N LEU A 100 -24.02 13.17 13.99
CA LEU A 100 -24.07 12.96 15.44
C LEU A 100 -25.46 13.37 15.94
N THR A 101 -26.40 12.42 15.92
CA THR A 101 -27.73 12.62 16.51
C THR A 101 -27.62 12.63 18.03
N PHE A 102 -27.51 13.82 18.62
CA PHE A 102 -27.84 14.00 20.02
C PHE A 102 -29.31 13.62 20.20
N ALA A 103 -29.60 12.65 21.06
CA ALA A 103 -30.96 12.40 21.50
C ALA A 103 -31.49 13.69 22.17
N PRO A 104 -32.75 14.09 21.95
CA PRO A 104 -33.30 15.25 22.63
C PRO A 104 -33.22 15.02 24.13
N VAL A 105 -32.56 15.96 24.84
CA VAL A 105 -32.46 15.89 26.30
C VAL A 105 -33.88 16.00 26.86
N SER A 106 -34.33 14.95 27.54
CA SER A 106 -35.60 14.95 28.27
C SER A 106 -35.67 16.19 29.15
N GLN A 107 -36.72 16.99 28.98
CA GLN A 107 -36.89 18.20 29.80
C GLN A 107 -36.91 17.80 31.29
N PRO A 108 -36.26 18.59 32.18
CA PRO A 108 -36.37 18.35 33.61
C PRO A 108 -37.84 18.39 34.03
N VAL A 109 -38.31 17.36 34.72
CA VAL A 109 -39.65 17.36 35.32
C VAL A 109 -39.71 18.50 36.33
N ALA A 110 -40.64 19.43 36.14
CA ALA A 110 -40.82 20.56 37.04
C ALA A 110 -41.38 20.09 38.39
N VAL A 111 -40.51 19.89 39.37
CA VAL A 111 -40.91 19.70 40.77
C VAL A 111 -41.12 21.08 41.38
N SER A 112 -42.38 21.47 41.59
CA SER A 112 -42.75 22.73 42.23
C SER A 112 -42.40 22.73 43.73
N ALA A 113 -42.04 23.90 44.26
CA ALA A 113 -41.46 24.01 45.60
C ALA A 113 -42.48 23.85 46.73
N GLY A 114 -42.11 23.05 47.75
CA GLY A 114 -42.63 23.17 49.11
C GLY A 114 -41.72 24.08 49.93
N VAL A 115 -42.29 25.06 50.64
CA VAL A 115 -41.53 26.09 51.37
C VAL A 115 -41.38 25.72 52.85
N ALA A 116 -40.13 25.68 53.36
CA ALA A 116 -39.84 25.80 54.79
C ALA A 116 -38.41 26.31 55.08
N THR A 117 -38.36 27.51 55.64
CA THR A 117 -37.31 28.12 56.50
C THR A 117 -36.10 27.26 56.94
N SER A 118 -34.87 27.72 56.66
CA SER A 118 -33.98 28.38 57.65
C SER A 118 -32.56 28.60 57.09
N ALA A 119 -31.83 29.57 57.66
CA ALA A 119 -30.40 29.81 57.43
C ALA A 119 -29.64 29.59 58.76
N PRO A 120 -28.29 29.48 58.78
CA PRO A 120 -27.49 30.71 58.75
C PRO A 120 -26.06 30.60 58.16
N THR A 121 -25.35 31.73 58.23
CA THR A 121 -23.88 31.94 58.15
C THR A 121 -23.15 31.81 56.81
N SER A 122 -22.39 32.87 56.51
CA SER A 122 -21.18 32.88 55.69
C SER A 122 -20.10 33.68 56.42
N PRO A 123 -18.82 33.33 56.23
CA PRO A 123 -17.80 34.35 55.98
C PRO A 123 -16.83 33.91 54.86
N VAL A 124 -16.07 34.77 54.18
CA VAL A 124 -16.05 36.24 54.10
C VAL A 124 -15.46 36.61 52.72
N SER A 125 -15.68 37.84 52.24
CA SER A 125 -15.01 38.36 51.03
C SER A 125 -14.11 39.54 51.39
N THR A 126 -12.90 39.59 50.82
CA THR A 126 -12.00 40.76 50.83
C THR A 126 -11.47 40.99 49.43
N ALA A 127 -11.80 42.14 48.85
CA ALA A 127 -11.43 42.53 47.49
C ALA A 127 -10.38 43.65 47.49
N LEU A 128 -10.15 44.21 46.28
CA LEU A 128 -9.48 45.48 45.92
C LEU A 128 -7.99 45.39 45.53
N PRO A 129 -7.50 46.30 44.65
CA PRO A 129 -8.18 46.91 43.49
C PRO A 129 -7.32 46.98 42.20
N LYS A 130 -7.87 47.56 41.12
CA LYS A 130 -7.09 48.08 39.97
C LYS A 130 -6.86 49.59 40.12
N VAL A 131 -5.74 50.09 39.63
CA VAL A 131 -5.52 51.49 39.18
C VAL A 131 -4.67 51.48 37.89
N GLU A 132 -4.77 52.52 37.06
CA GLU A 132 -4.09 52.66 35.75
C GLU A 132 -2.80 53.50 35.80
N LYS A 133 -1.98 53.43 34.72
CA LYS A 133 -1.19 54.52 34.06
C LYS A 133 -0.19 55.36 34.93
N THR A 134 0.93 55.90 34.42
CA THR A 134 1.33 56.26 33.04
C THR A 134 2.85 56.37 32.86
N GLN A 135 3.30 56.46 31.60
CA GLN A 135 4.54 57.09 31.07
C GLN A 135 5.94 56.46 31.32
N ASN A 136 6.54 56.05 30.19
CA ASN A 136 7.87 56.40 29.65
C ASN A 136 9.10 56.44 30.58
N PHE A 137 10.10 55.60 30.25
CA PHE A 137 11.30 56.04 29.50
C PHE A 137 12.05 54.83 28.92
N THR A 138 12.45 54.87 27.65
CA THR A 138 13.16 53.77 26.99
C THR A 138 14.37 54.30 26.21
N THR A 139 15.57 53.91 26.60
CA THR A 139 16.82 54.27 25.90
C THR A 139 17.15 53.27 24.81
N ALA A 140 17.41 53.76 23.59
CA ALA A 140 17.85 52.97 22.45
C ALA A 140 19.37 52.72 22.45
N PRO A 141 19.85 51.83 21.57
CA PRO A 141 21.02 52.17 20.77
C PRO A 141 20.75 52.17 19.25
N THR A 142 21.15 53.29 18.64
CA THR A 142 21.60 53.51 17.26
C THR A 142 21.43 52.39 16.22
N GLN A 143 20.67 52.68 15.16
CA GLN A 143 20.78 52.00 13.86
C GLN A 143 21.74 52.78 12.94
N THR A 144 22.63 52.07 12.24
CA THR A 144 23.43 52.60 11.11
C THR A 144 22.97 51.99 9.79
N PRO A 145 22.94 52.75 8.68
CA PRO A 145 22.44 52.27 7.40
C PRO A 145 23.51 51.48 6.62
N GLU A 146 23.33 50.17 6.50
CA GLU A 146 24.19 49.33 5.67
C GLU A 146 23.75 49.35 4.18
N LYS A 147 24.74 49.34 3.27
CA LYS A 147 24.53 49.56 1.83
C LYS A 147 24.44 48.24 1.06
N SER A 148 23.68 48.24 -0.03
CA SER A 148 23.61 47.12 -0.98
C SER A 148 25.00 46.74 -1.54
N PRO A 149 25.31 45.44 -1.71
CA PRO A 149 26.59 45.00 -2.25
C PRO A 149 26.76 45.37 -3.73
N PRO A 150 27.99 45.67 -4.19
CA PRO A 150 28.24 46.13 -5.56
C PRO A 150 28.19 45.00 -6.60
N LYS A 151 27.91 45.40 -7.85
CA LYS A 151 27.92 44.53 -9.03
C LYS A 151 29.38 44.25 -9.46
N PRO A 152 29.78 43.01 -9.79
CA PRO A 152 31.13 42.71 -10.24
C PRO A 152 31.43 43.40 -11.60
N PRO A 153 32.69 43.85 -11.84
CA PRO A 153 33.04 44.64 -13.01
C PRO A 153 33.11 43.80 -14.29
N LYS A 154 32.83 44.44 -15.44
CA LYS A 154 33.17 43.88 -16.75
C LYS A 154 34.69 44.00 -16.96
N ILE A 155 35.37 42.89 -17.20
CA ILE A 155 36.76 42.86 -17.67
C ILE A 155 36.76 42.48 -19.16
N SER A 156 37.46 43.27 -19.97
CA SER A 156 37.62 43.05 -21.42
C SER A 156 38.72 42.02 -21.73
N THR A 157 38.60 41.38 -22.89
CA THR A 157 39.52 40.33 -23.38
C THR A 157 40.90 40.85 -23.81
N PRO A 158 41.91 39.96 -23.76
CA PRO A 158 42.93 39.88 -24.80
C PRO A 158 42.73 38.66 -25.72
N LYS A 159 43.27 38.73 -26.93
CA LYS A 159 43.27 37.63 -27.93
C LYS A 159 44.36 36.60 -27.62
N PRO A 160 44.18 35.33 -28.05
CA PRO A 160 45.26 34.51 -28.60
C PRO A 160 45.25 34.53 -30.14
N THR A 161 46.42 34.37 -30.77
CA THR A 161 46.63 34.56 -32.22
C THR A 161 46.91 33.24 -32.94
N ASN A 162 46.20 33.00 -34.05
CA ASN A 162 46.58 32.17 -35.22
C ASN A 162 47.71 31.12 -35.09
N GLN A 163 47.37 29.82 -35.24
CA GLN A 163 47.66 29.01 -36.46
C GLN A 163 47.57 27.49 -36.22
N ARG A 164 46.64 26.80 -36.90
CA ARG A 164 46.96 25.90 -38.04
C ARG A 164 45.68 25.33 -38.68
N GLN A 165 45.69 25.22 -40.01
CA GLN A 165 44.55 24.71 -40.80
C GLN A 165 44.65 23.19 -41.01
N LYS A 166 43.50 22.52 -41.16
CA LYS A 166 43.34 21.41 -42.11
C LYS A 166 41.96 21.49 -42.79
N LYS A 167 41.93 21.25 -44.10
CA LYS A 167 40.78 21.48 -44.99
C LYS A 167 39.72 20.38 -44.88
N ARG A 168 38.44 20.73 -45.10
CA ARG A 168 37.50 19.99 -45.97
C ARG A 168 36.33 20.87 -46.43
N SER A 169 35.64 20.43 -47.48
CA SER A 169 34.90 21.29 -48.42
C SER A 169 33.40 21.47 -48.10
N PRO A 170 32.74 22.54 -48.58
CA PRO A 170 31.30 22.79 -48.39
C PRO A 170 30.45 22.39 -49.62
N GLN A 171 29.24 21.86 -49.38
CA GLN A 171 27.98 21.99 -50.16
C GLN A 171 26.98 20.88 -49.73
N PRO A 172 25.66 21.00 -50.02
CA PRO A 172 24.83 22.21 -50.05
C PRO A 172 23.60 22.07 -49.13
N ALA A 173 22.84 23.16 -48.93
CA ALA A 173 21.55 23.09 -48.24
C ALA A 173 20.46 22.51 -49.16
N LEU A 174 19.63 21.58 -48.64
CA LEU A 174 18.47 21.03 -49.33
C LEU A 174 17.17 21.51 -48.70
N THR A 175 16.40 22.28 -49.47
CA THR A 175 15.02 22.65 -49.14
C THR A 175 14.08 21.45 -49.32
N ARG A 176 13.02 21.36 -48.50
CA ARG A 176 11.82 20.57 -48.81
C ARG A 176 10.54 21.35 -48.46
N PRO A 177 9.47 21.24 -49.28
CA PRO A 177 8.34 22.15 -49.22
C PRO A 177 7.19 21.68 -48.31
N ASN A 178 6.27 22.61 -48.08
CA ASN A 178 5.01 22.45 -47.34
C ASN A 178 3.88 22.00 -48.30
N THR A 179 3.17 20.91 -47.99
CA THR A 179 1.98 20.46 -48.73
C THR A 179 0.82 20.07 -47.80
N LYS A 180 -0.25 20.87 -47.81
CA LYS A 180 -1.59 20.44 -47.37
C LYS A 180 -2.29 19.70 -48.51
N LYS A 181 -3.13 18.71 -48.20
CA LYS A 181 -4.39 18.43 -48.93
C LYS A 181 -5.30 17.47 -48.15
N SER A 182 -6.60 17.72 -48.22
CA SER A 182 -7.69 16.91 -47.67
C SER A 182 -8.52 16.33 -48.81
N TRP A 183 -9.15 15.16 -48.63
CA TRP A 183 -10.10 14.61 -49.61
C TRP A 183 -11.34 13.97 -48.94
N LEU A 184 -12.46 14.11 -49.63
CA LEU A 184 -13.84 13.78 -49.26
C LEU A 184 -14.64 13.63 -50.57
N SER A 185 -15.70 12.83 -50.70
CA SER A 185 -16.26 11.77 -49.83
C SER A 185 -17.26 10.94 -50.69
N VAL A 186 -17.84 9.86 -50.12
CA VAL A 186 -18.97 9.08 -50.68
C VAL A 186 -18.59 8.22 -51.94
N GLY A 187 -19.18 7.05 -52.20
CA GLY A 187 -20.11 6.20 -51.44
C GLY A 187 -20.73 5.07 -52.29
N ALA A 188 -21.80 4.43 -51.79
CA ALA A 188 -22.53 3.26 -52.33
C ALA A 188 -21.74 1.91 -52.41
N LEU A 189 -22.19 0.73 -51.97
CA LEU A 189 -23.43 0.14 -51.40
C LEU A 189 -24.31 -0.73 -52.35
N SER A 190 -24.27 -2.05 -52.13
CA SER A 190 -25.25 -3.12 -52.45
C SER A 190 -24.80 -4.39 -51.69
N LEU A 191 -25.60 -5.06 -50.82
CA LEU A 191 -26.72 -5.99 -51.11
C LEU A 191 -26.23 -7.25 -51.88
N ILE A 192 -26.49 -8.51 -51.49
CA ILE A 192 -27.51 -9.13 -50.58
C ILE A 192 -27.01 -10.58 -50.21
N ILE A 193 -27.45 -11.40 -49.23
CA ILE A 193 -28.52 -11.39 -48.20
C ILE A 193 -28.11 -12.17 -46.89
N VAL A 194 -28.84 -13.21 -46.44
CA VAL A 194 -28.73 -14.03 -45.19
C VAL A 194 -29.49 -15.39 -45.43
N PRO A 195 -29.87 -16.29 -44.46
CA PRO A 195 -29.66 -16.42 -42.99
C PRO A 195 -28.81 -17.69 -42.65
N ILE A 196 -28.89 -18.51 -41.56
CA ILE A 196 -29.79 -18.71 -40.40
C ILE A 196 -29.02 -19.28 -39.17
N SER A 197 -29.60 -19.13 -37.97
CA SER A 197 -29.36 -19.88 -36.70
C SER A 197 -28.13 -19.50 -35.83
N GLY A 198 -28.25 -19.40 -34.50
CA GLY A 198 -29.45 -19.49 -33.64
C GLY A 198 -29.24 -18.87 -32.25
N PHE A 199 -30.32 -18.46 -31.59
CA PHE A 199 -30.31 -17.72 -30.31
C PHE A 199 -31.49 -18.17 -29.44
N VAL A 200 -31.25 -18.52 -28.17
CA VAL A 200 -32.30 -18.91 -27.20
C VAL A 200 -32.01 -18.27 -25.84
N LEU A 201 -33.06 -17.85 -25.14
CA LEU A 201 -32.99 -17.12 -23.86
C LEU A 201 -32.64 -18.02 -22.67
N GLY A 202 -32.13 -17.42 -21.59
CA GLY A 202 -31.80 -18.09 -20.33
C GLY A 202 -31.87 -17.18 -19.11
N SER A 203 -32.98 -16.45 -18.91
CA SER A 203 -33.16 -15.50 -17.81
C SER A 203 -34.21 -15.97 -16.79
N GLN A 204 -33.79 -16.48 -15.63
CA GLN A 204 -34.68 -16.68 -14.47
C GLN A 204 -34.06 -16.21 -13.14
N LEU A 205 -34.61 -15.09 -12.66
CA LEU A 205 -35.00 -14.81 -11.27
C LEU A 205 -34.37 -15.68 -10.16
N TYR A 206 -33.41 -15.09 -9.43
CA TYR A 206 -32.97 -15.60 -8.13
C TYR A 206 -33.91 -15.07 -7.02
N LYS A 207 -34.48 -15.95 -6.19
CA LYS A 207 -35.16 -15.60 -4.93
C LYS A 207 -34.61 -16.47 -3.79
N PRO A 208 -34.48 -15.92 -2.57
CA PRO A 208 -33.86 -16.64 -1.45
C PRO A 208 -34.80 -17.69 -0.85
N SER A 209 -34.25 -18.85 -0.50
CA SER A 209 -34.91 -19.83 0.37
C SER A 209 -34.65 -19.50 1.84
N ASN A 210 -35.69 -19.59 2.65
CA ASN A 210 -35.69 -19.21 4.06
C ASN A 210 -35.73 -20.44 4.97
N THR A 211 -35.17 -20.32 6.18
CA THR A 211 -35.44 -21.11 7.40
C THR A 211 -36.00 -22.54 7.26
N ALA A 212 -35.19 -23.55 7.59
CA ALA A 212 -35.67 -24.88 7.94
C ALA A 212 -35.96 -24.95 9.47
N THR A 213 -37.23 -25.02 9.85
CA THR A 213 -37.67 -25.12 11.25
C THR A 213 -37.56 -26.56 11.76
N ILE A 214 -37.02 -26.77 12.96
CA ILE A 214 -37.04 -28.06 13.66
C ILE A 214 -38.26 -28.09 14.60
N ASN A 215 -39.01 -29.19 14.61
CA ASN A 215 -39.80 -29.61 15.77
C ASN A 215 -40.02 -31.14 15.78
N PRO A 216 -40.34 -31.74 16.94
CA PRO A 216 -40.02 -33.15 17.20
C PRO A 216 -41.19 -34.12 17.00
N LEU A 217 -40.87 -35.42 16.93
CA LEU A 217 -41.81 -36.51 17.17
C LEU A 217 -41.32 -37.44 18.28
N THR A 218 -42.19 -37.69 19.24
CA THR A 218 -41.97 -38.54 20.41
C THR A 218 -42.57 -39.92 20.21
N SER A 219 -41.86 -40.99 20.59
CA SER A 219 -42.51 -42.21 21.11
C SER A 219 -41.55 -43.15 21.85
N LYS A 220 -42.10 -43.84 22.86
CA LYS A 220 -41.57 -44.94 23.68
C LYS A 220 -42.77 -45.51 24.46
N PRO A 221 -42.71 -46.72 25.04
CA PRO A 221 -41.75 -47.81 24.85
C PRO A 221 -42.45 -49.15 24.52
N ALA A 222 -41.67 -50.23 24.39
CA ALA A 222 -42.11 -51.60 24.64
C ALA A 222 -41.02 -52.36 25.42
N VAL A 223 -41.38 -53.37 26.22
CA VAL A 223 -40.48 -54.04 27.18
C VAL A 223 -40.55 -55.55 27.03
N GLN A 224 -39.40 -56.23 26.99
CA GLN A 224 -39.25 -57.61 27.44
C GLN A 224 -37.96 -57.79 28.25
N LYS A 225 -37.93 -58.82 29.11
CA LYS A 225 -36.90 -59.04 30.13
C LYS A 225 -35.80 -59.99 29.64
N GLY A 226 -34.54 -59.67 29.92
CA GLY A 226 -33.37 -60.53 29.70
C GLY A 226 -32.48 -60.61 30.95
N ARG A 227 -32.08 -61.83 31.32
CA ARG A 227 -31.39 -62.18 32.58
C ARG A 227 -29.94 -61.66 32.63
N ALA A 228 -29.46 -61.22 33.79
CA ALA A 228 -28.10 -60.69 33.97
C ALA A 228 -27.07 -61.78 34.37
N PRO A 229 -25.81 -61.70 33.87
CA PRO A 229 -24.63 -62.35 34.46
C PRO A 229 -23.69 -61.37 35.20
N ALA A 230 -22.65 -61.92 35.83
CA ALA A 230 -21.68 -61.25 36.72
C ALA A 230 -20.68 -60.30 36.01
N PRO A 231 -20.01 -59.37 36.74
CA PRO A 231 -19.12 -58.36 36.14
C PRO A 231 -17.77 -58.93 35.69
N ALA A 232 -17.41 -58.72 34.42
CA ALA A 232 -16.07 -58.98 33.89
C ALA A 232 -15.10 -57.82 34.14
N ALA A 233 -13.80 -58.12 34.24
CA ALA A 233 -12.76 -57.15 34.57
C ALA A 233 -12.51 -56.11 33.45
N LYS A 234 -12.03 -54.91 33.84
CA LYS A 234 -11.65 -53.85 32.91
C LYS A 234 -10.42 -54.29 32.08
N PRO A 235 -10.41 -54.13 30.74
CA PRO A 235 -9.22 -54.35 29.94
C PRO A 235 -8.08 -53.41 30.33
N GLN A 236 -6.91 -53.97 30.63
CA GLN A 236 -5.68 -53.22 30.85
C GLN A 236 -5.08 -52.84 29.48
N PRO A 237 -4.66 -51.58 29.24
CA PRO A 237 -4.15 -51.16 27.93
C PRO A 237 -2.82 -51.86 27.62
N ALA A 238 -2.70 -52.39 26.40
CA ALA A 238 -1.51 -53.11 25.96
C ALA A 238 -0.25 -52.21 25.95
N PRO A 239 0.96 -52.78 26.16
CA PRO A 239 2.20 -52.03 26.10
C PRO A 239 2.39 -51.33 24.76
N LYS A 240 2.68 -50.02 24.78
CA LYS A 240 3.04 -49.29 23.56
C LYS A 240 4.41 -49.77 23.08
N SER A 241 4.44 -50.38 21.89
CA SER A 241 5.70 -50.69 21.19
C SER A 241 6.56 -49.41 21.06
N PRO A 242 7.89 -49.49 21.19
CA PRO A 242 8.76 -48.31 21.14
C PRO A 242 8.49 -47.46 19.90
N SER A 243 8.21 -46.18 20.10
CA SER A 243 8.01 -45.25 18.99
C SER A 243 9.27 -45.23 18.12
N GLN A 244 9.10 -45.51 16.83
CA GLN A 244 10.14 -45.24 15.84
C GLN A 244 10.34 -43.73 15.76
N ALA A 245 11.24 -43.20 16.59
CA ALA A 245 11.75 -41.85 16.44
C ALA A 245 12.33 -41.74 15.04
N ALA A 246 11.64 -41.01 14.16
CA ALA A 246 12.05 -40.84 12.77
C ALA A 246 13.44 -40.21 12.74
N LYS A 247 14.45 -41.01 12.38
CA LYS A 247 15.82 -40.54 12.24
C LYS A 247 15.81 -39.39 11.24
N GLN A 248 16.15 -38.18 11.70
CA GLN A 248 16.32 -37.04 10.80
C GLN A 248 17.35 -37.43 9.72
N PRO A 249 17.09 -37.16 8.43
CA PRO A 249 18.06 -37.47 7.39
C PRO A 249 19.36 -36.70 7.68
N ALA A 250 20.48 -37.41 7.66
CA ALA A 250 21.76 -37.01 8.28
C ALA A 250 22.52 -35.86 7.56
N ASN A 251 21.79 -34.97 6.88
CA ASN A 251 22.33 -33.88 6.06
C ASN A 251 21.52 -32.57 6.14
N VAL A 252 20.56 -32.45 7.06
CA VAL A 252 19.85 -31.17 7.31
C VAL A 252 20.80 -30.22 8.07
N PRO A 253 21.02 -28.97 7.61
CA PRO A 253 21.93 -28.04 8.26
C PRO A 253 21.36 -27.51 9.58
N ALA A 254 22.23 -27.25 10.56
CA ALA A 254 21.83 -26.70 11.87
C ALA A 254 21.15 -25.32 11.76
N THR A 255 21.45 -24.54 10.73
CA THR A 255 20.76 -23.29 10.39
C THR A 255 20.62 -23.12 8.88
N VAL A 256 19.54 -22.47 8.47
CA VAL A 256 19.32 -21.94 7.11
C VAL A 256 19.23 -20.42 7.15
N SER A 257 19.55 -19.77 6.02
CA SER A 257 19.71 -18.31 5.92
C SER A 257 18.91 -17.67 4.80
N ILE A 258 18.22 -16.57 5.10
CA ILE A 258 17.53 -15.73 4.12
C ILE A 258 18.12 -14.33 4.18
N LYS A 259 18.50 -13.78 3.03
CA LYS A 259 18.67 -12.34 2.85
C LYS A 259 17.41 -11.76 2.22
N ALA A 260 16.87 -10.71 2.82
CA ALA A 260 15.71 -9.99 2.34
C ALA A 260 16.06 -8.52 2.14
N VAL A 261 15.53 -7.94 1.06
CA VAL A 261 15.58 -6.49 0.80
C VAL A 261 14.18 -5.93 0.66
N GLY A 262 14.06 -4.62 0.81
CA GLY A 262 12.82 -3.88 0.63
C GLY A 262 12.40 -3.68 -0.82
N ASP A 263 11.86 -2.50 -1.09
CA ASP A 263 11.06 -2.23 -2.29
C ASP A 263 11.98 -1.90 -3.49
N ILE A 264 11.80 -2.62 -4.60
CA ILE A 264 12.69 -2.59 -5.78
C ILE A 264 11.93 -2.05 -7.00
N ILE A 265 12.29 -0.84 -7.41
CA ILE A 265 11.83 -0.19 -8.64
C ILE A 265 13.08 0.23 -9.44
N PRO A 266 13.57 -0.60 -10.38
CA PRO A 266 14.87 -0.39 -11.05
C PRO A 266 14.78 0.62 -12.21
N GLY A 267 13.82 1.54 -12.17
CA GLY A 267 13.49 2.48 -13.24
C GLY A 267 12.33 2.01 -14.11
N THR A 268 11.79 2.96 -14.89
CA THR A 268 10.62 2.74 -15.76
C THR A 268 10.74 3.45 -17.10
N ASN A 269 10.06 2.95 -18.14
CA ASN A 269 9.89 3.63 -19.42
C ASN A 269 8.49 4.30 -19.60
N PHE A 270 7.73 4.49 -18.51
CA PHE A 270 6.38 5.06 -18.54
C PHE A 270 6.13 5.99 -17.32
N PRO A 271 5.28 7.03 -17.43
CA PRO A 271 4.83 7.65 -18.68
C PRO A 271 5.96 8.35 -19.46
N TYR A 272 7.13 8.49 -18.84
CA TYR A 272 8.35 9.05 -19.42
C TYR A 272 9.53 8.07 -19.24
N ASN A 273 10.58 8.19 -20.05
CA ASN A 273 11.77 7.36 -19.87
C ASN A 273 12.58 7.81 -18.64
N LYS A 274 12.53 6.98 -17.59
CA LYS A 274 13.30 7.08 -16.35
C LYS A 274 14.26 5.88 -16.19
N LEU A 275 14.53 5.09 -17.23
CA LEU A 275 15.53 4.03 -17.17
C LEU A 275 16.95 4.61 -17.05
N PRO A 276 17.91 3.89 -16.43
CA PRO A 276 19.32 4.22 -16.53
C PRO A 276 19.86 3.92 -17.94
N GLU A 277 20.91 4.64 -18.34
CA GLU A 277 21.64 4.41 -19.60
C GLU A 277 22.41 3.07 -19.60
N ASN A 278 22.91 2.68 -18.42
CA ASN A 278 23.54 1.40 -18.13
C ASN A 278 22.84 0.82 -16.90
N LYS A 279 22.12 -0.28 -17.06
CA LYS A 279 21.31 -0.89 -15.99
C LYS A 279 22.13 -1.83 -15.11
N GLU A 280 23.24 -2.34 -15.64
CA GLU A 280 24.16 -3.27 -14.99
C GLU A 280 24.79 -2.63 -13.73
N ARG A 281 25.00 -1.32 -13.75
CA ARG A 281 25.43 -0.49 -12.60
C ARG A 281 24.47 -0.49 -11.41
N LEU A 282 23.18 -0.75 -11.59
CA LEU A 282 22.15 -0.54 -10.54
C LEU A 282 22.42 -1.33 -9.24
N PHE A 283 23.03 -2.51 -9.33
CA PHE A 283 23.33 -3.36 -8.17
C PHE A 283 24.84 -3.44 -7.86
N GLU A 284 25.69 -2.75 -8.62
CA GLU A 284 27.15 -2.95 -8.62
C GLU A 284 27.77 -2.80 -7.22
N SER A 285 27.48 -1.70 -6.54
CA SER A 285 28.00 -1.35 -5.21
C SER A 285 27.50 -2.24 -4.06
N VAL A 286 26.46 -3.04 -4.27
CA VAL A 286 25.82 -3.91 -3.24
C VAL A 286 25.82 -5.40 -3.59
N LYS A 287 26.31 -5.75 -4.79
CA LYS A 287 26.37 -7.13 -5.29
C LYS A 287 27.21 -8.09 -4.42
N PRO A 288 28.27 -7.66 -3.70
CA PRO A 288 28.92 -8.50 -2.69
C PRO A 288 28.00 -8.83 -1.51
N GLN A 289 27.26 -7.84 -1.00
CA GLN A 289 26.47 -7.92 0.23
C GLN A 289 25.18 -8.75 0.04
N LEU A 290 24.65 -8.80 -1.17
CA LEU A 290 23.50 -9.62 -1.56
C LEU A 290 23.81 -11.15 -1.57
N LYS A 291 25.09 -11.54 -1.65
CA LYS A 291 25.51 -12.96 -1.72
C LYS A 291 25.58 -13.64 -0.34
N GLY A 292 25.69 -14.97 -0.34
CA GLY A 292 26.09 -15.77 0.82
C GLY A 292 24.97 -16.26 1.74
N ALA A 293 23.70 -15.98 1.40
CA ALA A 293 22.54 -16.61 2.02
C ALA A 293 22.00 -17.76 1.15
N ASP A 294 21.21 -18.66 1.73
CA ASP A 294 20.58 -19.79 1.04
C ASP A 294 19.42 -19.36 0.11
N ILE A 295 18.78 -18.24 0.45
CA ILE A 295 17.74 -17.59 -0.36
C ILE A 295 17.96 -16.06 -0.33
N LEU A 296 17.97 -15.43 -1.51
CA LEU A 296 17.83 -13.98 -1.65
C LEU A 296 16.40 -13.60 -2.10
N PHE A 297 15.76 -12.75 -1.31
CA PHE A 297 14.38 -12.30 -1.43
C PHE A 297 14.30 -10.77 -1.60
N GLY A 298 13.30 -10.27 -2.32
CA GLY A 298 12.97 -8.84 -2.39
C GLY A 298 11.53 -8.57 -2.82
N ASN A 299 11.05 -7.33 -2.69
CA ASN A 299 9.75 -6.90 -3.22
C ASN A 299 9.93 -6.15 -4.54
N PHE A 300 9.35 -6.66 -5.63
CA PHE A 300 9.42 -6.04 -6.94
C PHE A 300 8.17 -5.17 -7.16
N GLU A 301 8.34 -3.85 -7.05
CA GLU A 301 7.23 -2.88 -6.96
C GLU A 301 7.04 -2.13 -8.27
N SER A 302 6.89 -2.91 -9.34
CA SER A 302 6.73 -2.45 -10.72
C SER A 302 6.05 -3.55 -11.53
N THR A 303 5.59 -3.23 -12.74
CA THR A 303 5.25 -4.26 -13.74
C THR A 303 6.42 -4.49 -14.68
N MET A 304 6.77 -5.76 -14.91
CA MET A 304 7.83 -6.17 -15.81
C MET A 304 7.23 -6.62 -17.14
N THR A 305 6.91 -5.64 -18.00
CA THR A 305 6.12 -5.80 -19.23
C THR A 305 6.48 -4.71 -20.26
N ASP A 306 6.18 -4.96 -21.53
CA ASP A 306 6.17 -3.94 -22.59
C ASP A 306 4.75 -3.51 -23.00
N TYR A 307 3.70 -4.05 -22.36
CA TYR A 307 2.30 -3.71 -22.62
C TYR A 307 2.07 -2.18 -22.49
N PRO A 308 1.36 -1.53 -23.43
CA PRO A 308 1.31 -0.06 -23.47
C PRO A 308 0.16 0.57 -22.67
N TYR A 309 -0.83 -0.22 -22.25
CA TYR A 309 -2.06 0.29 -21.64
C TYR A 309 -2.02 0.14 -20.11
N SER A 310 -1.79 1.27 -19.43
CA SER A 310 -1.83 1.34 -17.96
C SER A 310 -3.26 1.34 -17.44
N SER A 311 -3.48 0.74 -16.26
CA SER A 311 -4.73 0.85 -15.48
C SER A 311 -4.85 2.21 -14.79
N LYS A 312 -3.72 2.89 -14.54
CA LYS A 312 -3.65 4.21 -13.91
C LYS A 312 -3.75 5.30 -14.99
N GLY A 313 -4.79 6.12 -14.91
CA GLY A 313 -5.19 7.04 -15.98
C GLY A 313 -4.26 8.25 -16.18
N ARG A 314 -4.27 8.81 -17.40
CA ARG A 314 -3.51 10.02 -17.79
C ARG A 314 -4.15 11.35 -17.34
N GLY A 315 -5.21 11.31 -16.52
CA GLY A 315 -6.02 12.47 -16.16
C GLY A 315 -5.44 13.28 -14.99
N GLY A 316 -4.60 14.28 -15.28
CA GLY A 316 -4.30 15.45 -14.44
C GLY A 316 -3.55 15.25 -13.11
N GLY A 317 -3.53 14.04 -12.54
CA GLY A 317 -2.82 13.72 -11.29
C GLY A 317 -1.40 13.18 -11.50
N MET A 318 -0.68 12.97 -10.40
CA MET A 318 0.62 12.30 -10.41
C MET A 318 0.47 10.82 -10.79
N LEU A 319 0.79 10.50 -12.04
CA LEU A 319 0.69 9.17 -12.62
C LEU A 319 1.84 8.26 -12.16
N PHE A 320 1.65 7.63 -11.00
CA PHE A 320 2.53 6.59 -10.46
C PHE A 320 2.24 5.22 -11.10
N ALA A 321 2.63 5.06 -12.37
CA ALA A 321 2.57 3.80 -13.09
C ALA A 321 3.97 3.36 -13.54
N PHE A 322 4.46 2.24 -13.01
CA PHE A 322 5.81 1.75 -13.24
C PHE A 322 5.79 0.54 -14.19
N ARG A 323 6.32 0.79 -15.40
CA ARG A 323 6.63 -0.24 -16.40
C ARG A 323 8.14 -0.38 -16.55
N THR A 324 8.68 -1.49 -16.09
CA THR A 324 10.08 -1.89 -16.24
C THR A 324 10.18 -2.88 -17.42
N PRO A 325 11.13 -2.72 -18.37
CA PRO A 325 11.25 -3.64 -19.49
C PRO A 325 11.54 -5.10 -19.05
N PRO A 326 11.03 -6.12 -19.75
CA PRO A 326 11.32 -7.54 -19.48
C PRO A 326 12.80 -7.90 -19.35
N SER A 327 13.70 -7.19 -20.04
CA SER A 327 15.15 -7.42 -19.97
C SER A 327 15.80 -7.08 -18.60
N TYR A 328 15.03 -6.57 -17.63
CA TYR A 328 15.46 -6.39 -16.24
C TYR A 328 15.29 -7.66 -15.39
N ALA A 329 14.53 -8.67 -15.85
CA ALA A 329 14.46 -9.98 -15.19
C ALA A 329 15.86 -10.59 -15.01
N LYS A 330 16.66 -10.56 -16.08
CA LYS A 330 18.05 -11.02 -16.07
C LYS A 330 18.92 -10.20 -15.13
N LEU A 331 18.71 -8.89 -15.01
CA LEU A 331 19.49 -8.04 -14.09
C LEU A 331 19.26 -8.46 -12.62
N LEU A 332 18.01 -8.71 -12.23
CA LEU A 332 17.67 -9.22 -10.89
C LEU A 332 18.24 -10.64 -10.68
N LYS A 333 18.15 -11.51 -11.69
CA LYS A 333 18.77 -12.84 -11.63
C LYS A 333 20.29 -12.77 -11.46
N ASP A 334 20.96 -11.89 -12.21
CA ASP A 334 22.41 -11.69 -12.17
C ASP A 334 22.89 -10.99 -10.88
N ALA A 335 22.02 -10.23 -10.21
CA ALA A 335 22.26 -9.72 -8.86
C ALA A 335 22.17 -10.83 -7.78
N GLY A 336 21.48 -11.93 -8.09
CA GLY A 336 21.42 -13.15 -7.28
C GLY A 336 20.02 -13.51 -6.77
N PHE A 337 18.97 -12.77 -7.13
CA PHE A 337 17.63 -12.99 -6.57
C PHE A 337 17.08 -14.39 -6.87
N ASN A 338 16.29 -14.92 -5.95
CA ASN A 338 15.69 -16.25 -6.07
C ASN A 338 14.17 -16.19 -6.05
N ILE A 339 13.60 -15.32 -5.19
CA ILE A 339 12.17 -15.12 -5.04
C ILE A 339 11.89 -13.63 -4.97
N LEU A 340 10.83 -13.18 -5.64
CA LEU A 340 10.37 -11.79 -5.65
C LEU A 340 8.89 -11.72 -5.27
N ASN A 341 8.57 -10.93 -4.24
CA ASN A 341 7.18 -10.54 -3.98
C ASN A 341 6.68 -9.62 -5.09
N ILE A 342 5.44 -9.85 -5.52
CA ILE A 342 4.68 -8.98 -6.43
C ILE A 342 3.28 -8.67 -5.87
N ALA A 343 3.00 -8.98 -4.60
CA ALA A 343 1.81 -8.48 -3.91
C ALA A 343 2.07 -7.07 -3.40
N ASN A 344 1.69 -6.07 -4.19
CA ASN A 344 1.83 -4.63 -3.89
C ASN A 344 0.87 -3.78 -4.74
N ASN A 345 0.81 -2.48 -4.48
CA ASN A 345 0.02 -1.45 -5.16
C ASN A 345 0.44 -1.14 -6.63
N HIS A 346 1.54 -1.74 -7.11
CA HIS A 346 2.10 -1.51 -8.45
C HIS A 346 2.00 -2.73 -9.38
N SER A 347 1.67 -3.91 -8.84
CA SER A 347 1.53 -5.18 -9.56
C SER A 347 0.59 -5.17 -10.77
N TYR A 348 -0.42 -4.29 -10.73
CA TYR A 348 -1.51 -4.20 -11.69
C TYR A 348 -1.52 -2.88 -12.48
N ASP A 349 -0.40 -2.15 -12.46
CA ASP A 349 -0.23 -0.87 -13.18
C ASP A 349 -0.52 -0.97 -14.68
N PHE A 350 -0.36 -2.16 -15.26
CA PHE A 350 -0.57 -2.45 -16.68
C PHE A 350 -1.63 -3.54 -16.88
N ASN A 351 -2.65 -3.52 -16.02
CA ASN A 351 -3.79 -4.42 -16.02
C ASN A 351 -3.35 -5.90 -15.88
N GLU A 352 -4.26 -6.83 -16.16
CA GLU A 352 -4.01 -8.27 -16.03
C GLU A 352 -2.83 -8.74 -16.91
N GLN A 353 -2.62 -8.12 -18.07
CA GLN A 353 -1.51 -8.45 -18.96
C GLN A 353 -0.15 -8.10 -18.33
N GLY A 354 0.00 -6.89 -17.78
CA GLY A 354 1.23 -6.49 -17.09
C GLY A 354 1.52 -7.37 -15.87
N PHE A 355 0.49 -7.80 -15.14
CA PHE A 355 0.63 -8.72 -14.01
C PHE A 355 1.08 -10.13 -14.48
N LYS A 356 0.43 -10.68 -15.52
CA LYS A 356 0.80 -11.97 -16.15
C LYS A 356 2.22 -11.96 -16.72
N ASP A 357 2.61 -10.89 -17.41
CA ASP A 357 3.95 -10.69 -17.94
C ASP A 357 5.00 -10.62 -16.82
N THR A 358 4.69 -9.95 -15.71
CA THR A 358 5.60 -9.84 -14.57
C THR A 358 5.90 -11.22 -13.98
N ILE A 359 4.87 -12.03 -13.75
CA ILE A 359 5.01 -13.43 -13.32
C ILE A 359 5.89 -14.21 -14.33
N LYS A 360 5.53 -14.17 -15.62
CA LYS A 360 6.21 -14.89 -16.71
C LYS A 360 7.69 -14.52 -16.82
N ASN A 361 8.03 -13.23 -16.75
CA ASN A 361 9.39 -12.73 -16.94
C ASN A 361 10.29 -13.06 -15.74
N ILE A 362 9.76 -13.00 -14.51
CA ILE A 362 10.47 -13.44 -13.30
C ILE A 362 10.73 -14.95 -13.35
N ASP A 363 9.71 -15.76 -13.60
CA ASP A 363 9.81 -17.22 -13.56
C ASP A 363 10.66 -17.79 -14.71
N SER A 364 10.58 -17.23 -15.92
CA SER A 364 11.41 -17.67 -17.06
C SER A 364 12.90 -17.36 -16.90
N ASN A 365 13.28 -16.43 -16.02
CA ASN A 365 14.68 -16.14 -15.67
C ASN A 365 15.17 -17.00 -14.48
N GLY A 366 14.47 -18.07 -14.13
CA GLY A 366 14.88 -18.99 -13.07
C GLY A 366 14.81 -18.39 -11.67
N MET A 367 13.91 -17.42 -11.46
CA MET A 367 13.46 -16.97 -10.15
C MET A 367 12.05 -17.55 -9.89
N LYS A 368 11.41 -17.14 -8.79
CA LYS A 368 9.98 -17.37 -8.55
C LYS A 368 9.28 -16.09 -8.14
N SER A 369 8.18 -15.77 -8.81
CA SER A 369 7.25 -14.74 -8.40
C SER A 369 6.30 -15.27 -7.31
N VAL A 370 6.07 -14.48 -6.25
CA VAL A 370 5.11 -14.81 -5.18
C VAL A 370 4.17 -13.63 -4.91
N GLY A 371 2.89 -13.91 -4.67
CA GLY A 371 1.90 -12.90 -4.26
C GLY A 371 0.60 -12.89 -5.06
N LYS A 372 0.45 -13.74 -6.08
CA LYS A 372 -0.88 -13.97 -6.67
C LYS A 372 -1.82 -14.55 -5.60
N ARG A 373 -3.11 -14.18 -5.66
CA ARG A 373 -4.18 -14.77 -4.83
C ARG A 373 -4.12 -16.30 -4.86
N ASP A 374 -4.30 -16.90 -3.68
CA ASP A 374 -4.25 -18.35 -3.40
C ASP A 374 -2.91 -19.05 -3.68
N GLN A 375 -1.87 -18.30 -4.08
CA GLN A 375 -0.55 -18.84 -4.39
C GLN A 375 0.27 -19.12 -3.12
N ILE A 376 0.84 -20.32 -3.05
CA ILE A 376 1.93 -20.69 -2.15
C ILE A 376 3.10 -21.16 -3.01
N VAL A 377 4.28 -20.55 -2.87
CA VAL A 377 5.49 -20.95 -3.59
C VAL A 377 6.35 -21.84 -2.69
N TYR A 378 6.50 -23.11 -3.06
CA TYR A 378 7.34 -24.05 -2.32
C TYR A 378 8.76 -24.13 -2.92
N LYS A 379 9.77 -24.26 -2.06
CA LYS A 379 11.18 -24.40 -2.45
C LYS A 379 11.94 -25.23 -1.42
N ASN A 380 12.49 -26.39 -1.81
CA ASN A 380 13.48 -27.07 -0.97
C ASN A 380 14.84 -26.39 -1.11
N VAL A 381 15.55 -26.20 0.02
CA VAL A 381 16.95 -25.76 0.07
C VAL A 381 17.67 -26.51 1.17
N LYS A 382 18.76 -27.21 0.84
CA LYS A 382 19.55 -28.04 1.77
C LYS A 382 18.69 -29.03 2.58
N GLY A 383 17.67 -29.61 1.96
CA GLY A 383 16.73 -30.54 2.60
C GLY A 383 15.56 -29.87 3.32
N VAL A 384 15.64 -28.58 3.67
CA VAL A 384 14.57 -27.82 4.33
C VAL A 384 13.56 -27.31 3.31
N ASN A 385 12.27 -27.55 3.54
CA ASN A 385 11.18 -27.12 2.67
C ASN A 385 10.65 -25.76 3.14
N PHE A 386 10.82 -24.75 2.30
CA PHE A 386 10.23 -23.43 2.50
C PHE A 386 8.91 -23.30 1.74
N ALA A 387 7.97 -22.56 2.32
CA ALA A 387 6.82 -21.99 1.62
C ALA A 387 6.86 -20.46 1.72
N PHE A 388 6.53 -19.78 0.62
CA PHE A 388 6.43 -18.33 0.53
C PHE A 388 5.01 -17.92 0.15
N ILE A 389 4.47 -16.90 0.83
CA ILE A 389 3.14 -16.35 0.57
C ILE A 389 3.24 -14.80 0.56
N GLY A 390 2.68 -14.16 -0.47
CA GLY A 390 2.65 -12.69 -0.61
C GLY A 390 1.26 -12.12 -0.37
N PHE A 391 1.17 -11.00 0.34
CA PHE A 391 -0.08 -10.33 0.75
C PHE A 391 -0.07 -8.83 0.44
N SER A 392 -1.25 -8.24 0.24
CA SER A 392 -1.43 -6.77 0.17
C SER A 392 -2.88 -6.39 0.54
N ASN A 393 -3.25 -5.11 0.42
CA ASN A 393 -4.65 -4.66 0.55
C ASN A 393 -5.52 -4.88 -0.72
N TYR A 394 -4.98 -5.42 -1.83
CA TYR A 394 -5.71 -5.62 -3.09
C TYR A 394 -6.18 -7.07 -3.27
N GLY A 395 -7.18 -7.47 -2.48
CA GLY A 395 -7.70 -8.84 -2.38
C GLY A 395 -8.30 -9.45 -3.66
N GLU A 396 -8.56 -8.65 -4.70
CA GLU A 396 -9.00 -9.15 -6.01
C GLU A 396 -7.90 -10.03 -6.67
N VAL A 397 -6.64 -9.59 -6.59
CA VAL A 397 -5.49 -10.17 -7.32
C VAL A 397 -4.41 -10.77 -6.42
N HIS A 398 -4.40 -10.41 -5.14
CA HIS A 398 -3.46 -10.85 -4.12
C HIS A 398 -4.16 -11.54 -2.94
N ASN A 399 -3.39 -12.20 -2.07
CA ASN A 399 -3.93 -12.59 -0.76
C ASN A 399 -4.17 -11.32 0.07
N SER A 400 -5.38 -11.16 0.59
CA SER A 400 -5.80 -9.93 1.27
C SER A 400 -5.33 -9.93 2.73
N LEU A 401 -4.51 -8.95 3.11
CA LEU A 401 -4.11 -8.75 4.52
C LEU A 401 -5.27 -8.31 5.42
N LEU A 402 -6.37 -7.84 4.81
CA LEU A 402 -7.61 -7.46 5.51
C LEU A 402 -8.47 -8.68 5.85
N GLU A 403 -8.27 -9.81 5.17
CA GLU A 403 -9.02 -11.07 5.34
C GLU A 403 -8.26 -12.04 6.26
N LEU A 404 -7.96 -11.59 7.49
CA LEU A 404 -7.11 -12.29 8.48
C LEU A 404 -7.40 -13.79 8.62
N LYS A 405 -8.67 -14.21 8.57
CA LYS A 405 -9.06 -15.63 8.64
C LYS A 405 -8.62 -16.41 7.40
N ALA A 406 -8.82 -15.87 6.20
CA ALA A 406 -8.36 -16.51 4.96
C ALA A 406 -6.82 -16.57 4.91
N GLY A 407 -6.15 -15.50 5.36
CA GLY A 407 -4.71 -15.48 5.57
C GLY A 407 -4.21 -16.58 6.51
N ALA A 408 -4.89 -16.77 7.65
CA ALA A 408 -4.55 -17.85 8.58
C ALA A 408 -4.73 -19.25 7.97
N GLU A 409 -5.79 -19.50 7.19
CA GLU A 409 -5.98 -20.82 6.57
C GLU A 409 -4.97 -21.12 5.45
N ILE A 410 -4.55 -20.13 4.64
CA ILE A 410 -3.48 -20.35 3.64
C ILE A 410 -2.11 -20.59 4.30
N VAL A 411 -1.83 -19.95 5.45
CA VAL A 411 -0.61 -20.24 6.25
C VAL A 411 -0.63 -21.65 6.83
N LYS A 412 -1.74 -22.09 7.45
CA LYS A 412 -1.89 -23.47 7.96
C LYS A 412 -1.69 -24.51 6.84
N LYS A 413 -2.30 -24.27 5.67
CA LYS A 413 -2.15 -25.09 4.45
C LYS A 413 -0.70 -25.15 3.95
N ALA A 414 0.07 -24.08 4.12
CA ALA A 414 1.51 -24.06 3.82
C ALA A 414 2.34 -24.85 4.83
N LYS A 415 2.08 -24.67 6.14
CA LYS A 415 2.82 -25.35 7.23
C LYS A 415 2.61 -26.87 7.25
N GLN A 416 1.55 -27.38 6.64
CA GLN A 416 1.36 -28.82 6.36
C GLN A 416 2.36 -29.42 5.35
N LYS A 417 3.08 -28.58 4.59
CA LYS A 417 3.95 -28.99 3.47
C LYS A 417 5.32 -28.30 3.45
N ALA A 418 5.63 -27.49 4.46
CA ALA A 418 6.87 -26.74 4.58
C ALA A 418 7.31 -26.67 6.04
N ASP A 419 8.59 -26.91 6.26
CA ASP A 419 9.24 -26.78 7.57
C ASP A 419 9.26 -25.31 8.02
N ILE A 420 9.43 -24.38 7.07
CA ILE A 420 9.48 -22.92 7.28
C ILE A 420 8.50 -22.20 6.35
N VAL A 421 7.64 -21.34 6.90
CA VAL A 421 6.68 -20.52 6.15
C VAL A 421 7.06 -19.04 6.29
N VAL A 422 7.37 -18.41 5.16
CA VAL A 422 7.78 -17.00 5.06
C VAL A 422 6.66 -16.18 4.42
N ILE A 423 6.29 -15.08 5.07
CA ILE A 423 5.27 -14.14 4.60
C ILE A 423 5.94 -12.86 4.12
N SER A 424 5.55 -12.38 2.95
CA SER A 424 5.83 -11.01 2.50
C SER A 424 4.51 -10.24 2.41
N VAL A 425 4.50 -8.99 2.86
CA VAL A 425 3.26 -8.20 2.93
C VAL A 425 3.50 -6.72 2.63
N HIS A 426 2.72 -6.17 1.69
CA HIS A 426 2.74 -4.76 1.31
C HIS A 426 1.58 -4.00 1.96
N ALA A 427 1.89 -3.05 2.85
CA ALA A 427 0.95 -2.54 3.85
C ALA A 427 1.38 -1.18 4.42
N GLY A 428 0.63 -0.70 5.43
CA GLY A 428 0.97 0.48 6.22
C GLY A 428 0.80 1.82 5.48
N ALA A 429 0.90 2.91 6.25
CA ALA A 429 1.04 4.26 5.71
C ALA A 429 2.50 4.52 5.29
N GLU A 430 2.70 5.46 4.36
CA GLU A 430 3.97 5.63 3.64
C GLU A 430 4.67 6.96 4.01
N GLY A 431 6.01 6.95 4.01
CA GLY A 431 6.85 8.12 4.29
C GLY A 431 7.34 8.26 5.73
N THR A 432 8.19 9.26 5.99
CA THR A 432 8.78 9.58 7.31
C THR A 432 7.74 9.77 8.42
N GLY A 433 6.55 10.29 8.10
CA GLY A 433 5.43 10.40 9.06
C GLY A 433 4.89 9.05 9.55
N ALA A 434 5.32 7.94 8.94
CA ALA A 434 4.86 6.58 9.18
C ALA A 434 6.03 5.63 9.55
N LEU A 435 7.01 6.13 10.32
CA LEU A 435 8.11 5.32 10.88
C LEU A 435 7.66 4.41 12.03
N ASN A 436 6.77 4.90 12.90
CA ASN A 436 6.36 4.15 14.10
C ASN A 436 5.26 3.13 13.80
N VAL A 437 5.48 1.90 14.23
CA VAL A 437 4.50 0.80 14.16
C VAL A 437 3.59 0.85 15.38
N ARG A 438 2.29 0.65 15.19
CA ARG A 438 1.32 0.50 16.30
C ARG A 438 0.26 -0.54 15.93
N ASN A 439 -0.33 -1.18 16.93
CA ASN A 439 -1.42 -2.15 16.76
C ASN A 439 -2.76 -1.44 16.48
N LYS A 440 -2.86 -0.80 15.31
CA LYS A 440 -4.04 -0.08 14.80
C LYS A 440 -4.06 -0.16 13.26
N ASN A 441 -5.21 0.10 12.64
CA ASN A 441 -5.24 0.26 11.19
C ASN A 441 -4.48 1.52 10.76
N GLU A 442 -3.70 1.39 9.70
CA GLU A 442 -3.04 2.48 8.98
C GLU A 442 -3.79 2.79 7.68
N PHE A 443 -3.69 4.03 7.20
CA PHE A 443 -4.37 4.49 5.98
C PHE A 443 -3.44 5.36 5.14
N PHE A 444 -3.56 5.29 3.82
CA PHE A 444 -2.80 6.13 2.89
C PHE A 444 -3.65 6.52 1.67
N TYR A 445 -3.68 7.80 1.31
CA TYR A 445 -4.60 8.38 0.30
C TYR A 445 -6.09 7.98 0.42
N GLY A 446 -6.53 7.58 1.62
CA GLY A 446 -7.88 7.09 1.92
C GLY A 446 -8.06 5.57 1.82
N GLU A 447 -7.06 4.83 1.36
CA GLU A 447 -7.08 3.37 1.33
C GLU A 447 -6.77 2.78 2.71
N ASN A 448 -7.49 1.72 3.11
CA ASN A 448 -7.17 0.95 4.31
C ASN A 448 -5.95 0.07 4.04
N ARG A 449 -4.84 0.41 4.68
CA ARG A 449 -3.54 -0.27 4.53
C ARG A 449 -3.29 -1.30 5.64
N GLY A 450 -4.32 -1.58 6.44
CA GLY A 450 -4.37 -2.65 7.44
C GLY A 450 -3.66 -2.33 8.75
N ASN A 451 -3.74 -3.28 9.68
CA ASN A 451 -3.01 -3.25 10.96
C ASN A 451 -1.89 -4.27 10.89
N MET A 452 -0.66 -3.81 10.70
CA MET A 452 0.50 -4.68 10.53
C MET A 452 0.79 -5.54 11.77
N VAL A 453 0.63 -5.03 12.99
CA VAL A 453 0.89 -5.83 14.21
C VAL A 453 -0.11 -6.97 14.34
N LEU A 454 -1.39 -6.69 14.11
CA LEU A 454 -2.44 -7.71 14.14
C LEU A 454 -2.21 -8.75 13.02
N PHE A 455 -1.97 -8.30 11.79
CA PHE A 455 -1.69 -9.20 10.66
C PHE A 455 -0.47 -10.10 10.94
N SER A 456 0.70 -9.52 11.22
CA SER A 456 1.95 -10.27 11.39
C SER A 456 1.87 -11.29 12.52
N ARG A 457 1.26 -10.93 13.66
CA ARG A 457 1.06 -11.86 14.78
C ARG A 457 0.02 -12.94 14.47
N THR A 458 -1.08 -12.62 13.79
CA THR A 458 -2.06 -13.64 13.35
C THR A 458 -1.46 -14.63 12.36
N MET A 459 -0.57 -14.20 11.45
CA MET A 459 0.11 -15.13 10.54
C MET A 459 1.09 -16.04 11.29
N ILE A 460 1.87 -15.53 12.26
CA ILE A 460 2.74 -16.37 13.10
C ILE A 460 1.90 -17.38 13.92
N ASP A 461 0.78 -16.94 14.48
CA ASP A 461 -0.14 -17.81 15.24
C ASP A 461 -0.85 -18.85 14.37
N ALA A 462 -0.89 -18.65 13.06
CA ALA A 462 -1.35 -19.64 12.08
C ALA A 462 -0.23 -20.59 11.60
N GLY A 463 1.03 -20.34 11.96
CA GLY A 463 2.19 -21.19 11.63
C GLY A 463 3.29 -20.53 10.78
N ALA A 464 3.28 -19.21 10.60
CA ALA A 464 4.39 -18.50 9.93
C ALA A 464 5.63 -18.35 10.84
N ASP A 465 6.81 -18.33 10.22
CA ASP A 465 8.11 -18.33 10.90
C ASP A 465 8.91 -17.02 10.70
N LEU A 466 8.65 -16.31 9.61
CA LEU A 466 9.28 -15.03 9.26
C LEU A 466 8.28 -14.13 8.52
N ILE A 467 8.18 -12.86 8.94
CA ILE A 467 7.37 -11.84 8.25
C ILE A 467 8.26 -10.72 7.71
N LEU A 468 8.10 -10.39 6.42
CA LEU A 468 8.82 -9.35 5.69
C LEU A 468 7.84 -8.27 5.20
N GLY A 469 7.88 -7.09 5.83
CA GLY A 469 7.02 -5.95 5.51
C GLY A 469 7.59 -5.04 4.41
N HIS A 470 6.69 -4.46 3.63
CA HIS A 470 6.95 -3.64 2.44
C HIS A 470 5.91 -2.53 2.31
N GLY A 471 6.21 -1.46 1.58
CA GLY A 471 5.23 -0.42 1.22
C GLY A 471 5.26 0.89 2.01
N PRO A 472 5.68 0.97 3.29
CA PRO A 472 5.89 2.27 3.95
C PRO A 472 7.02 3.12 3.33
N HIS A 473 7.84 2.54 2.46
CA HIS A 473 9.04 3.10 1.82
C HIS A 473 10.16 3.58 2.78
N VAL A 474 9.90 3.61 4.09
CA VAL A 474 10.88 3.79 5.17
C VAL A 474 11.12 2.48 5.91
N THR A 475 12.31 2.29 6.46
CA THR A 475 12.60 1.16 7.37
C THR A 475 11.86 1.32 8.70
N ARG A 476 11.36 0.21 9.27
CA ARG A 476 10.59 0.20 10.52
C ARG A 476 11.18 -0.76 11.56
N ALA A 477 10.58 -0.78 12.75
CA ALA A 477 10.93 -1.66 13.86
C ALA A 477 10.97 -3.17 13.50
N LEU A 478 11.74 -3.93 14.29
CA LEU A 478 11.73 -5.40 14.30
C LEU A 478 11.09 -5.92 15.59
N GLU A 479 10.44 -7.09 15.53
CA GLU A 479 9.89 -7.78 16.71
C GLU A 479 10.26 -9.26 16.69
N LEU A 480 10.62 -9.82 17.86
CA LEU A 480 10.66 -11.27 18.08
C LEU A 480 9.37 -11.71 18.77
N TYR A 481 8.43 -12.24 18.01
CA TYR A 481 7.13 -12.70 18.49
C TYR A 481 7.10 -14.23 18.50
N LYS A 482 6.90 -14.85 19.66
CA LYS A 482 6.89 -16.32 19.85
C LYS A 482 8.13 -17.05 19.26
N GLY A 483 9.30 -16.38 19.27
CA GLY A 483 10.55 -16.92 18.71
C GLY A 483 10.73 -16.73 17.20
N LYS A 484 9.73 -16.14 16.52
CA LYS A 484 9.70 -15.84 15.09
C LYS A 484 9.99 -14.36 14.85
N LEU A 485 10.64 -14.02 13.73
CA LEU A 485 11.04 -12.64 13.42
C LEU A 485 9.97 -11.93 12.58
N ILE A 486 9.62 -10.71 12.99
CA ILE A 486 8.82 -9.76 12.20
C ILE A 486 9.71 -8.58 11.84
N ALA A 487 9.85 -8.28 10.55
CA ALA A 487 10.37 -7.01 10.05
C ALA A 487 9.19 -6.18 9.51
N TYR A 488 8.82 -5.09 10.20
CA TYR A 488 7.57 -4.37 9.88
C TYR A 488 7.65 -3.50 8.62
N SER A 489 8.85 -3.15 8.17
CA SER A 489 9.13 -2.62 6.82
C SER A 489 10.63 -2.68 6.57
N LEU A 490 11.02 -3.16 5.39
CA LEU A 490 12.39 -3.10 4.90
C LEU A 490 12.71 -1.81 4.13
N GLY A 491 11.74 -0.90 3.99
CA GLY A 491 11.88 0.37 3.28
C GLY A 491 12.18 0.22 1.79
N ASN A 492 12.70 1.28 1.17
CA ASN A 492 13.18 1.21 -0.22
C ASN A 492 14.51 0.47 -0.32
N PHE A 493 14.69 -0.43 -1.29
CA PHE A 493 16.01 -0.95 -1.68
C PHE A 493 16.51 -0.39 -3.01
N MET A 494 15.62 -0.01 -3.91
CA MET A 494 15.97 0.65 -5.17
C MET A 494 14.78 1.45 -5.69
N GLY A 495 15.00 2.69 -6.10
CA GLY A 495 13.94 3.59 -6.53
C GLY A 495 14.35 4.47 -7.70
N TYR A 496 14.95 3.88 -8.74
CA TYR A 496 15.73 4.63 -9.73
C TYR A 496 14.91 5.71 -10.44
N ARG A 497 15.10 6.96 -9.99
CA ARG A 497 14.36 8.18 -10.38
C ARG A 497 12.83 8.06 -10.21
N THR A 498 12.35 7.08 -9.46
CA THR A 498 10.92 6.79 -9.24
C THR A 498 10.45 7.13 -7.83
N LEU A 499 11.28 6.92 -6.81
CA LEU A 499 10.97 7.18 -5.41
C LEU A 499 11.81 8.35 -4.88
N SER A 500 11.36 8.94 -3.76
CA SER A 500 12.16 9.92 -3.02
C SER A 500 13.21 9.20 -2.16
N THR A 501 14.39 9.79 -2.01
CA THR A 501 15.46 9.34 -1.10
C THR A 501 15.78 10.36 0.00
N ALA A 502 14.92 11.36 0.19
CA ALA A 502 15.09 12.38 1.24
C ALA A 502 14.83 11.80 2.65
N ALA A 503 15.67 12.19 3.62
CA ALA A 503 15.59 11.73 5.02
C ALA A 503 15.55 10.19 5.15
N GLU A 504 14.60 9.62 5.90
CA GLU A 504 14.53 8.17 6.15
C GLU A 504 14.11 7.35 4.92
N LEU A 505 13.60 7.99 3.85
CA LEU A 505 13.28 7.31 2.58
C LEU A 505 14.53 6.89 1.80
N GLY A 506 15.69 7.48 2.11
CA GLY A 506 17.00 7.07 1.61
C GLY A 506 17.71 6.06 2.52
N GLN A 507 17.16 5.72 3.69
CA GLN A 507 17.75 4.76 4.63
C GLN A 507 17.19 3.36 4.38
N SER A 508 18.08 2.39 4.19
CA SER A 508 17.75 1.05 3.69
C SER A 508 18.55 -0.04 4.41
N LEU A 509 18.27 -1.31 4.11
CA LEU A 509 19.05 -2.45 4.54
C LEU A 509 18.98 -3.63 3.57
N ILE A 510 19.98 -4.51 3.68
CA ILE A 510 19.79 -5.94 3.43
C ILE A 510 19.66 -6.60 4.81
N LEU A 511 18.53 -7.25 5.07
CA LEU A 511 18.29 -8.01 6.29
C LEU A 511 18.74 -9.46 6.09
N ASP A 512 19.81 -9.86 6.77
CA ASP A 512 20.29 -11.24 6.86
C ASP A 512 19.62 -11.93 8.06
N VAL A 513 18.98 -13.08 7.87
CA VAL A 513 18.24 -13.81 8.92
C VAL A 513 18.67 -15.28 8.92
N LYS A 514 19.13 -15.78 10.07
CA LYS A 514 19.42 -17.19 10.31
C LYS A 514 18.33 -17.82 11.17
N MET A 515 17.86 -18.98 10.75
CA MET A 515 16.79 -19.74 11.42
C MET A 515 17.20 -21.20 11.59
N THR A 516 16.61 -21.88 12.58
CA THR A 516 16.63 -23.35 12.63
C THR A 516 15.80 -23.93 11.47
N PRO A 517 15.95 -25.21 11.10
CA PRO A 517 15.04 -25.88 10.16
C PRO A 517 13.56 -25.84 10.58
N GLN A 518 13.27 -25.68 11.88
CA GLN A 518 11.93 -25.51 12.45
C GLN A 518 11.42 -24.05 12.38
N GLY A 519 12.18 -23.17 11.74
CA GLY A 519 11.86 -21.77 11.52
C GLY A 519 12.02 -20.88 12.75
N ASP A 520 12.73 -21.31 13.79
CA ASP A 520 12.98 -20.43 14.94
C ASP A 520 14.12 -19.48 14.61
N PHE A 521 13.94 -18.19 14.89
CA PHE A 521 15.00 -17.20 14.74
C PHE A 521 16.22 -17.60 15.58
N VAL A 522 17.42 -17.54 15.02
CA VAL A 522 18.69 -17.81 15.72
C VAL A 522 19.44 -16.51 15.94
N SER A 523 19.72 -15.81 14.84
CA SER A 523 20.35 -14.49 14.81
C SER A 523 20.07 -13.83 13.46
N GLY A 524 20.39 -12.55 13.34
CA GLY A 524 20.32 -11.84 12.07
C GLY A 524 21.31 -10.69 12.01
N LYS A 525 21.37 -10.01 10.88
CA LYS A 525 22.15 -8.79 10.70
C LYS A 525 21.45 -7.81 9.79
N ILE A 526 21.34 -6.56 10.24
CA ILE A 526 21.10 -5.40 9.39
C ILE A 526 22.42 -5.06 8.72
N ILE A 527 22.50 -5.25 7.40
CA ILE A 527 23.57 -4.67 6.59
C ILE A 527 23.07 -3.30 6.15
N PRO A 528 23.63 -2.18 6.66
CA PRO A 528 23.10 -0.86 6.39
C PRO A 528 23.35 -0.44 4.94
N ILE A 529 22.32 0.09 4.29
CA ILE A 529 22.33 0.55 2.90
C ILE A 529 21.78 1.98 2.86
N GLU A 530 22.35 2.83 2.02
CA GLU A 530 21.77 4.13 1.66
C GLU A 530 21.38 4.14 0.19
N LEU A 531 20.43 5.00 -0.17
CA LEU A 531 20.07 5.27 -1.55
C LEU A 531 20.53 6.68 -1.94
N ASP A 532 21.24 6.80 -3.07
CA ASP A 532 21.69 8.09 -3.57
C ASP A 532 20.53 8.99 -4.05
N SER A 533 20.84 10.20 -4.51
CA SER A 533 19.84 11.15 -5.05
C SER A 533 19.13 10.66 -6.33
N ARG A 534 19.52 9.51 -6.87
CA ARG A 534 18.88 8.83 -8.01
C ARG A 534 18.11 7.58 -7.57
N GLY A 535 18.25 7.09 -6.34
CA GLY A 535 17.65 5.83 -5.88
C GLY A 535 18.49 4.57 -6.16
N ILE A 536 19.81 4.70 -6.33
CA ILE A 536 20.76 3.58 -6.45
C ILE A 536 21.32 3.23 -5.05
N PRO A 537 21.36 1.96 -4.64
CA PRO A 537 21.86 1.54 -3.33
C PRO A 537 23.39 1.45 -3.24
N SER A 538 23.94 1.89 -2.11
CA SER A 538 25.32 1.68 -1.66
C SER A 538 25.39 1.33 -0.17
N VAL A 539 26.54 0.88 0.34
CA VAL A 539 26.70 0.57 1.78
C VAL A 539 26.74 1.86 2.60
N ASP A 540 25.84 1.96 3.58
CA ASP A 540 25.77 3.08 4.52
C ASP A 540 26.79 2.89 5.65
N ASN A 541 27.97 3.51 5.50
CA ASN A 541 29.06 3.39 6.47
C ASN A 541 28.80 4.13 7.79
N ASP A 542 27.77 4.98 7.86
CA ASP A 542 27.34 5.70 9.06
C ASP A 542 26.35 4.91 9.93
N PHE A 543 25.93 3.71 9.50
CA PHE A 543 24.99 2.83 10.22
C PHE A 543 23.67 3.52 10.60
N ARG A 544 23.20 4.48 9.80
CA ARG A 544 22.01 5.31 10.06
C ARG A 544 20.76 4.46 10.17
N SER A 545 20.57 3.50 9.25
CA SER A 545 19.40 2.60 9.30
C SER A 545 19.44 1.64 10.50
N VAL A 546 20.63 1.19 10.93
CA VAL A 546 20.79 0.43 12.19
C VAL A 546 20.38 1.28 13.39
N GLY A 547 20.86 2.53 13.46
CA GLY A 547 20.49 3.47 14.51
C GLY A 547 18.98 3.75 14.56
N LEU A 548 18.36 3.96 13.40
CA LEU A 548 16.91 4.18 13.24
C LEU A 548 16.10 2.96 13.68
N ILE A 549 16.35 1.79 13.07
CA ILE A 549 15.62 0.54 13.34
C ILE A 549 15.77 0.15 14.82
N ARG A 550 16.94 0.35 15.43
CA ARG A 550 17.17 0.12 16.87
C ARG A 550 16.33 1.04 17.75
N ARG A 551 16.22 2.34 17.44
CA ARG A 551 15.34 3.27 18.16
C ARG A 551 13.87 2.88 18.02
N LEU A 552 13.40 2.60 16.80
CA LEU A 552 12.01 2.20 16.54
C LEU A 552 11.66 0.89 17.23
N THR A 553 12.55 -0.11 17.19
CA THR A 553 12.41 -1.39 17.90
C THR A 553 12.25 -1.20 19.41
N LYS A 554 13.05 -0.32 20.04
CA LYS A 554 12.93 0.02 21.46
C LYS A 554 11.67 0.84 21.78
N SER A 555 11.24 1.72 20.88
CA SER A 555 10.05 2.57 20.99
C SER A 555 8.75 1.75 20.94
N ASP A 556 8.58 0.97 19.88
CA ASP A 556 7.28 0.40 19.51
C ASP A 556 7.09 -1.01 20.09
N PHE A 557 8.19 -1.71 20.38
CA PHE A 557 8.19 -3.04 20.97
C PHE A 557 9.22 -3.14 22.12
N PRO A 558 9.13 -2.33 23.19
CA PRO A 558 10.11 -2.32 24.28
C PRO A 558 10.33 -3.71 24.91
N ASN A 559 9.25 -4.50 24.99
CA ASN A 559 9.24 -5.87 25.53
C ASN A 559 9.69 -6.93 24.51
N THR A 560 10.19 -6.54 23.33
CA THR A 560 10.74 -7.47 22.32
C THR A 560 11.90 -8.27 22.89
N GLY A 561 11.97 -9.55 22.54
CA GLY A 561 13.12 -10.40 22.87
C GLY A 561 14.38 -10.10 22.07
N LEU A 562 14.39 -9.05 21.23
CA LEU A 562 15.54 -8.65 20.42
C LEU A 562 16.45 -7.64 21.11
N MET A 563 17.75 -7.78 20.86
CA MET A 563 18.78 -6.75 20.96
C MET A 563 19.30 -6.47 19.55
N ILE A 564 19.63 -5.20 19.26
CA ILE A 564 20.31 -4.77 18.04
C ILE A 564 21.56 -3.99 18.50
N ASP A 565 22.75 -4.39 18.07
CA ASP A 565 24.00 -3.69 18.39
C ASP A 565 24.31 -2.56 17.40
N ASP A 566 25.33 -1.75 17.69
CA ASP A 566 25.78 -0.64 16.83
C ASP A 566 26.33 -1.09 15.46
N LYS A 567 26.63 -2.38 15.30
CA LYS A 567 27.14 -3.00 14.06
C LYS A 567 26.04 -3.75 13.29
N GLY A 568 24.78 -3.59 13.69
CA GLY A 568 23.59 -4.15 13.07
C GLY A 568 23.32 -5.62 13.41
N GLN A 569 24.05 -6.25 14.33
CA GLN A 569 23.78 -7.63 14.75
C GLN A 569 22.47 -7.69 15.52
N ILE A 570 21.58 -8.60 15.09
CA ILE A 570 20.28 -8.86 15.72
C ILE A 570 20.42 -10.16 16.51
N LEU A 571 20.29 -10.06 17.84
CA LEU A 571 20.43 -11.18 18.76
C LEU A 571 19.18 -11.32 19.63
N LYS A 572 18.96 -12.52 20.18
CA LYS A 572 18.04 -12.67 21.32
C LYS A 572 18.68 -12.05 22.55
N LYS A 573 17.90 -11.31 23.34
CA LYS A 573 18.26 -11.00 24.72
C LYS A 573 18.40 -12.32 25.50
N SER A 574 19.44 -12.44 26.32
CA SER A 574 19.46 -13.44 27.39
C SER A 574 18.26 -13.23 28.31
N LYS A 575 17.74 -14.33 28.87
CA LYS A 575 16.78 -14.28 29.98
C LYS A 575 17.53 -14.10 31.30
#